data_AF-A0A438GG26-F1
#
_entry.id   AF-A0A438GG26-F1
#
_cell.length_a   1.000
_cell.length_b   1.000
_cell.length_c   1.000
_cell.angle_alpha   90.00
_cell.angle_beta   90.00
_cell.angle_gamma   90.00
#
_symmetry.space_group_name_H-M   'P 1'
#
loop_
_entity.id
_entity.type
_entity.pdbx_description
1 polymer ?
#
loop_
_entity_poly.entity_id
_entity_poly.type
_entity_poly.pdbx_seq_one_letter_code
_entity_poly.pdbx_strand_id
1 'polypeptide(L)'
;MESENVELNESSHSLVPEVSPLENIPKNCGKPPNRYSPDIGEKKSKYPIANYMSTQRLSEPLKAFVHQLSSCHIPKSIEEALLDPRWVQAIKEELDAL
;
A
#
# COMPACT_ATOMS: atom_id res chain seq x y z
N MET A 1 16.88 20.13 89.37
CA MET A 1 17.27 19.00 88.53
C MET A 1 16.19 18.89 87.47
N GLU A 2 16.51 19.46 86.32
CA GLU A 2 16.63 18.74 85.03
C GLU A 2 15.27 18.80 84.31
N SER A 3 15.13 19.60 83.25
CA SER A 3 15.26 19.16 81.85
C SER A 3 14.33 17.96 81.59
N GLU A 4 13.38 18.00 80.66
CA GLU A 4 13.66 17.97 79.23
C GLU A 4 12.46 18.44 78.38
N ASN A 5 12.81 18.99 77.22
CA ASN A 5 11.98 19.28 76.06
C ASN A 5 11.34 17.97 75.52
N VAL A 6 10.30 17.94 74.70
CA VAL A 6 10.18 18.23 73.25
C VAL A 6 8.69 17.83 72.98
N GLU A 7 7.85 18.49 72.17
CA GLU A 7 7.79 18.26 70.73
C GLU A 7 6.63 19.06 70.08
N LEU A 8 7.02 19.98 69.18
CA LEU A 8 6.47 20.29 67.84
C LEU A 8 5.00 20.71 67.72
N ASN A 9 4.72 22.01 67.64
CA ASN A 9 4.79 22.92 66.49
C ASN A 9 3.52 22.93 65.60
N GLU A 10 2.93 24.12 65.51
CA GLU A 10 2.04 24.56 64.43
C GLU A 10 2.82 24.64 63.11
N SER A 11 2.23 24.15 62.01
CA SER A 11 2.38 24.85 60.72
C SER A 11 1.40 24.36 59.67
N SER A 12 0.46 25.25 59.32
CA SER A 12 -0.43 25.17 58.17
C SER A 12 0.36 25.10 56.86
N HIS A 13 0.14 24.06 56.04
CA HIS A 13 0.71 23.99 54.69
C HIS A 13 -0.39 23.94 53.61
N SER A 14 -0.70 25.15 53.13
CA SER A 14 -0.90 25.60 51.75
C SER A 14 -1.32 24.57 50.68
N LEU A 15 -2.48 24.84 50.08
CA LEU A 15 -2.94 24.27 48.82
C LEU A 15 -1.99 24.65 47.67
N VAL A 16 -1.41 23.66 47.00
CA VAL A 16 -0.79 23.79 45.67
C VAL A 16 -1.59 22.94 44.69
N PRO A 17 -2.03 23.47 43.53
CA PRO A 17 -2.64 22.65 42.50
C PRO A 17 -1.58 21.78 41.84
N GLU A 18 -1.82 20.46 41.88
CA GLU A 18 -1.06 19.45 41.16
C GLU A 18 -1.34 19.64 39.65
N VAL A 19 -0.31 20.08 38.90
CA VAL A 19 -0.41 20.20 37.44
C VAL A 19 0.03 18.88 36.83
N SER A 20 -0.89 18.21 36.13
CA SER A 20 -0.63 16.91 35.52
C SER A 20 0.40 17.02 34.36
N PRO A 21 1.29 16.04 34.16
CA PRO A 21 2.27 16.07 33.07
C PRO A 21 1.61 16.10 31.68
N LEU A 22 2.10 16.98 30.82
CA LEU A 22 1.66 17.15 29.43
C LEU A 22 2.14 15.97 28.55
N GLU A 23 1.51 14.82 28.66
CA GLU A 23 1.81 13.65 27.83
C GLU A 23 1.06 13.67 26.50
N ASN A 24 1.38 14.60 25.58
CA ASN A 24 0.92 14.52 24.19
C ASN A 24 1.92 15.19 23.24
N ILE A 25 3.15 14.67 23.18
CA ILE A 25 4.08 15.05 22.10
C ILE A 25 3.56 14.41 20.80
N PRO A 26 3.28 15.19 19.74
CA PRO A 26 2.92 14.64 18.45
C PRO A 26 4.09 13.81 17.90
N LYS A 27 3.97 12.48 17.97
CA LYS A 27 4.99 11.51 17.52
C LYS A 27 5.21 11.52 16.02
N ASN A 28 4.31 12.17 15.28
CA ASN A 28 4.39 12.30 13.85
C ASN A 28 5.06 13.62 13.47
N CYS A 29 6.39 13.66 13.47
CA CYS A 29 7.20 14.79 13.01
C CYS A 29 7.10 15.01 11.48
N GLY A 30 5.90 15.13 10.94
CA GLY A 30 5.66 15.33 9.50
C GLY A 30 5.91 14.10 8.63
N LYS A 31 6.08 12.92 9.22
CA LYS A 31 6.25 11.67 8.46
C LYS A 31 4.87 11.15 8.04
N PRO A 32 4.50 11.16 6.75
CA PRO A 32 3.21 10.63 6.33
C PRO A 32 3.09 9.18 6.81
N PRO A 33 1.90 8.75 7.29
CA PRO A 33 1.71 7.38 7.69
C PRO A 33 2.06 6.47 6.52
N ASN A 34 2.69 5.34 6.81
CA ASN A 34 3.07 4.34 5.82
C ASN A 34 1.80 3.64 5.28
N ARG A 35 1.03 4.36 4.46
CA ARG A 35 -0.16 3.88 3.74
C ARG A 35 0.18 3.39 2.35
N TYR A 36 1.31 3.85 1.80
CA TYR A 36 1.70 3.64 0.40
C TYR A 36 3.07 3.00 0.24
N SER A 37 3.84 2.76 1.31
CA SER A 37 5.10 2.06 1.11
C SER A 37 4.76 0.62 0.72
N PRO A 38 5.33 0.10 -0.38
CA PRO A 38 5.16 -1.29 -0.72
C PRO A 38 5.67 -2.11 0.46
N ASP A 39 4.83 -3.01 1.00
CA ASP A 39 5.29 -4.01 1.94
C ASP A 39 6.51 -4.72 1.32
N ILE A 40 7.67 -4.51 1.93
CA ILE A 40 8.98 -5.01 1.49
C ILE A 40 9.06 -6.51 1.81
N GLY A 41 8.14 -7.02 2.64
CA GLY A 41 7.90 -8.44 2.84
C GLY A 41 7.31 -9.08 1.59
N GLU A 42 8.17 -9.76 0.83
CA GLU A 42 7.81 -10.80 -0.14
C GLU A 42 7.04 -10.38 -1.41
N LYS A 43 7.63 -9.53 -2.26
CA LYS A 43 7.12 -9.33 -3.62
C LYS A 43 8.08 -9.85 -4.69
N LYS A 44 7.66 -10.95 -5.33
CA LYS A 44 8.44 -11.81 -6.24
C LYS A 44 8.19 -11.50 -7.73
N SER A 45 7.95 -10.24 -8.10
CA SER A 45 7.75 -9.85 -9.51
C SER A 45 8.75 -8.78 -9.95
N LYS A 46 9.20 -8.88 -11.21
CA LYS A 46 10.12 -7.93 -11.86
C LYS A 46 9.59 -6.50 -11.84
N TYR A 47 8.26 -6.32 -11.86
CA TYR A 47 7.62 -5.01 -11.93
C TYR A 47 6.70 -4.79 -10.71
N PRO A 48 6.88 -3.71 -9.92
CA PRO A 48 6.10 -3.46 -8.70
C PRO A 48 4.59 -3.44 -8.91
N ILE A 49 4.12 -2.93 -10.04
CA ILE A 49 2.69 -2.86 -10.40
C ILE A 49 2.05 -4.26 -10.50
N ALA A 50 2.81 -5.25 -10.96
CA ALA A 50 2.30 -6.60 -11.16
C ALA A 50 1.93 -7.29 -9.83
N ASN A 51 2.48 -6.84 -8.71
CA ASN A 51 2.11 -7.37 -7.38
C ASN A 51 0.68 -7.00 -6.97
N TYR A 52 0.07 -6.02 -7.65
CA TYR A 52 -1.28 -5.53 -7.35
C TYR A 52 -2.31 -5.87 -8.44
N MET A 53 -1.88 -6.46 -9.57
CA MET A 53 -2.77 -6.90 -10.64
C MET A 53 -3.14 -8.37 -10.43
N SER A 54 -4.41 -8.66 -10.13
CA SER A 54 -4.92 -10.03 -9.94
C SER A 54 -6.28 -10.21 -10.63
N THR A 55 -6.46 -11.35 -11.29
CA THR A 55 -7.72 -11.75 -11.93
C THR A 55 -8.65 -12.51 -10.99
N GLN A 56 -8.23 -12.79 -9.75
CA GLN A 56 -8.94 -13.66 -8.81
C GLN A 56 -10.32 -13.12 -8.40
N ARG A 57 -10.45 -11.79 -8.28
CA ARG A 57 -11.68 -11.11 -7.79
C ARG A 57 -12.58 -10.58 -8.92
N LEU A 58 -12.36 -11.00 -10.16
CA LEU A 58 -13.21 -10.62 -11.29
C LEU A 58 -14.55 -11.39 -11.24
N SER A 59 -15.61 -10.77 -11.77
CA SER A 59 -16.88 -11.46 -12.02
C SER A 59 -16.70 -12.55 -13.08
N GLU A 60 -17.58 -13.55 -13.08
CA GLU A 60 -17.46 -14.70 -14.00
C GLU A 60 -17.40 -14.30 -15.48
N PRO A 61 -18.26 -13.38 -15.99
CA PRO A 61 -18.15 -12.93 -17.38
C PRO A 61 -16.81 -12.28 -17.70
N LEU A 62 -16.26 -11.53 -16.75
CA LEU A 62 -14.99 -10.83 -16.93
C LEU A 62 -13.80 -11.79 -16.88
N LYS A 63 -13.87 -12.85 -16.05
CA LYS A 63 -12.87 -13.94 -16.07
C LYS A 63 -12.85 -14.65 -17.42
N ALA A 64 -14.02 -15.01 -17.93
CA ALA A 64 -14.15 -15.66 -19.24
C ALA A 64 -13.58 -14.78 -20.35
N PHE A 65 -13.88 -13.47 -20.32
CA PHE A 65 -13.33 -12.51 -21.28
C PHE A 65 -11.80 -12.41 -21.22
N VAL A 66 -11.22 -12.28 -20.02
CA VAL A 66 -9.76 -12.23 -19.86
C VAL A 66 -9.10 -13.53 -20.33
N HIS A 67 -9.71 -14.68 -20.03
CA HIS A 67 -9.23 -15.97 -20.51
C HIS A 67 -9.24 -16.03 -22.04
N GLN A 68 -10.33 -15.60 -22.67
CA GLN A 68 -10.45 -15.55 -24.13
C GLN A 68 -9.36 -14.65 -24.74
N LEU A 69 -9.13 -13.45 -24.17
CA LEU A 69 -8.04 -12.58 -24.63
C LEU A 69 -6.66 -13.25 -24.48
N SER A 70 -6.40 -13.90 -23.34
CA SER A 70 -5.12 -14.56 -23.08
C SER A 70 -4.88 -15.79 -23.95
N SER A 71 -5.94 -16.41 -24.46
CA SER A 71 -5.86 -17.55 -25.37
C SER A 71 -5.51 -17.15 -26.81
N CYS A 72 -5.62 -15.87 -27.15
CA CYS A 72 -5.30 -15.39 -28.48
C CYS A 72 -3.78 -15.44 -28.70
N HIS A 73 -3.35 -16.14 -29.73
CA HIS A 73 -1.93 -16.26 -30.08
C HIS A 73 -1.42 -14.96 -30.72
N ILE A 74 -0.35 -14.40 -30.16
CA ILE A 74 0.32 -13.21 -30.68
C ILE A 74 1.61 -13.67 -31.37
N PRO A 75 1.72 -13.48 -32.70
CA PRO A 75 2.92 -13.87 -33.44
C PRO A 75 4.10 -12.99 -33.02
N LYS A 76 5.28 -13.60 -32.92
CA LYS A 76 6.52 -12.93 -32.51
C LYS A 76 7.35 -12.43 -33.69
N SER A 77 7.07 -12.94 -34.89
CA SER A 77 7.73 -12.55 -36.13
C SER A 77 6.72 -12.32 -37.24
N ILE A 78 7.16 -11.61 -38.29
CA ILE A 78 6.36 -11.38 -39.49
C ILE A 78 6.06 -12.72 -40.18
N GLU A 79 7.04 -13.61 -40.26
CA GLU A 79 6.86 -14.94 -40.86
C GLU A 79 5.75 -15.72 -40.16
N GLU A 80 5.72 -15.70 -38.84
CA GLU A 80 4.67 -16.36 -38.04
C GLU A 80 3.30 -15.69 -38.24
N ALA A 81 3.25 -14.36 -38.31
CA ALA A 81 2.02 -13.62 -38.57
C ALA A 81 1.45 -13.93 -39.96
N LEU A 82 2.30 -14.11 -40.97
CA LEU A 82 1.88 -14.41 -42.35
C LEU A 82 1.32 -15.83 -42.52
N LEU A 83 1.58 -16.74 -41.58
CA LEU A 83 1.01 -18.09 -41.58
C LEU A 83 -0.46 -18.11 -41.14
N ASP A 84 -0.90 -17.12 -40.35
CA ASP A 84 -2.30 -17.02 -39.91
C ASP A 84 -3.07 -16.06 -40.83
N PRO A 85 -4.10 -16.54 -41.54
CA PRO A 85 -4.87 -15.71 -42.46
C PRO A 85 -5.58 -14.54 -41.77
N ARG A 86 -5.89 -14.64 -40.47
CA ARG A 86 -6.52 -13.55 -39.71
C ARG A 86 -5.58 -12.37 -39.53
N TRP A 87 -4.30 -12.65 -39.27
CA TRP A 87 -3.27 -11.61 -39.15
C TRP A 87 -2.97 -10.98 -40.50
N VAL A 88 -2.88 -11.78 -41.57
CA VAL A 88 -2.72 -11.26 -42.94
C VAL A 88 -3.88 -10.34 -43.32
N GLN A 89 -5.11 -10.73 -42.99
CA GLN A 89 -6.30 -9.93 -43.27
C GLN A 89 -6.28 -8.61 -42.48
N ALA A 90 -5.98 -8.65 -41.19
CA ALA A 90 -5.87 -7.44 -40.36
C ALA A 90 -4.83 -6.45 -40.91
N ILE A 91 -3.66 -6.94 -41.35
CA ILE A 91 -2.62 -6.07 -41.94
C ILE A 91 -3.11 -5.42 -43.24
N LYS A 92 -3.87 -6.15 -44.07
CA LYS A 92 -4.44 -5.58 -45.31
C LYS A 92 -5.47 -4.50 -44.99
N GLU A 93 -6.35 -4.73 -44.02
CA GLU A 93 -7.35 -3.75 -43.59
C GLU A 93 -6.70 -2.45 -43.11
N GLU A 94 -5.61 -2.55 -42.33
CA GLU A 94 -4.83 -1.38 -41.91
C GLU A 94 -4.17 -0.66 -43.11
N LEU A 95 -3.64 -1.40 -44.10
CA LEU A 95 -3.04 -0.80 -45.30
C LEU A 95 -4.07 -0.11 -46.20
N ASP A 96 -5.27 -0.68 -46.33
CA ASP A 96 -6.37 -0.09 -47.11
C ASP A 96 -6.95 1.18 -46.45
N ALA A 97 -6.74 1.35 -45.14
CA ALA A 97 -7.22 2.51 -44.39
C ALA A 97 -6.27 3.74 -44.43
N LEU A 98 -5.08 3.61 -45.02
CA LEU A 98 -4.07 4.67 -45.18
C LEU A 98 -4.26 5.51 -46.45
#